data_AF-H6VLA0-F1
#
_entry.id   AF-H6VLA0-F1
#
_cell.length_a   1.000
_cell.length_b   1.000
_cell.length_c   1.000
_cell.angle_alpha   90.00
_cell.angle_beta   90.00
_cell.angle_gamma   90.00
#
_symmetry.space_group_name_H-M   'P 1'
#
loop_
_entity.id
_entity.type
_entity.pdbx_description
1 polymer ?
#
loop_
_entity_poly.entity_id
_entity_poly.type
_entity_poly.pdbx_seq_one_letter_code
_entity_poly.pdbx_strand_id
1 'polypeptide(L)'
;MAFISSGYNPAKPMEGRITDIGPHKYDEYFPPVIKKNFGKWLYHEILEPGVLMHVAEGGDKVYTVRVGGTRTMSITHIRELCDIADKYCGGYLRWTTRNNIEFMVEDEETMKALRDDLNSRKFDGGSFKFPVGGTGAGISNMVHTQGWVHCHTPATDASGPVKCVMDAIFDDFKDMRLPAPVRIALACCINMCGAVHCSDIGLVGIHRKPPMIDHEWADQLCEIPLAVAACPTAAVRPTKVEHNGQKVNSIAI
;
A
#
# COMPACT_ATOMS: atom_id res chain seq x y z
N MET A 1 0.18 17.31 -27.47
CA MET A 1 -1.07 16.58 -27.15
C MET A 1 -2.21 17.58 -27.19
N ALA A 2 -3.33 17.22 -27.82
CA ALA A 2 -4.53 18.05 -27.83
C ALA A 2 -5.27 17.94 -26.48
N PHE A 3 -6.01 18.98 -26.10
CA PHE A 3 -6.95 18.90 -24.98
C PHE A 3 -8.15 18.04 -25.39
N ILE A 4 -8.40 16.96 -24.65
CA ILE A 4 -9.56 16.09 -24.85
C ILE A 4 -10.46 16.27 -23.63
N SER A 5 -11.62 16.91 -23.81
CA SER A 5 -12.57 17.15 -22.72
C SER A 5 -13.24 15.85 -22.27
N SER A 6 -13.50 15.72 -20.97
CA SER A 6 -14.37 14.69 -20.41
C SER A 6 -15.86 15.00 -20.56
N GLY A 7 -16.21 16.20 -21.03
CA GLY A 7 -17.55 16.78 -20.95
C GLY A 7 -17.73 17.78 -19.81
N TYR A 8 -16.75 17.90 -18.89
CA TYR A 8 -16.73 18.93 -17.85
C TYR A 8 -16.69 20.34 -18.45
N ASN A 9 -17.50 21.24 -17.88
CA ASN A 9 -17.55 22.64 -18.28
C ASN A 9 -16.95 23.56 -17.20
N PRO A 10 -15.77 24.17 -17.41
CA PRO A 10 -15.17 25.08 -16.44
C PRO A 10 -15.95 26.38 -16.25
N ALA A 11 -16.78 26.80 -17.23
CA ALA A 11 -17.65 27.96 -17.09
C ALA A 11 -18.90 27.66 -16.23
N LYS A 12 -19.22 26.38 -16.04
CA LYS A 12 -20.38 25.93 -15.26
C LYS A 12 -19.99 24.73 -14.39
N PRO A 13 -19.11 24.93 -13.40
CA PRO A 13 -18.45 23.83 -12.69
C PRO A 13 -19.39 22.98 -11.82
N MET A 14 -20.63 23.40 -11.63
CA MET A 14 -21.65 22.65 -10.87
C MET A 14 -22.61 21.88 -11.78
N GLU A 15 -22.66 22.17 -13.08
CA GLU A 15 -23.52 21.46 -14.03
C GLU A 15 -22.97 20.05 -14.27
N GLY A 16 -23.82 19.02 -14.14
CA GLY A 16 -23.43 17.61 -14.33
C GLY A 16 -22.51 17.03 -13.24
N ARG A 17 -22.31 17.75 -12.12
CA ARG A 17 -21.49 17.27 -11.01
C ARG A 17 -22.22 16.19 -10.20
N ILE A 18 -21.60 15.02 -10.06
CA ILE A 18 -22.04 13.93 -9.19
C ILE A 18 -21.13 13.90 -7.95
N THR A 19 -21.69 13.96 -6.75
CA THR A 19 -20.95 13.92 -5.47
C THR A 19 -21.59 12.95 -4.48
N ASP A 20 -20.86 12.63 -3.41
CA ASP A 20 -21.37 11.89 -2.24
C ASP A 20 -21.86 10.46 -2.52
N ILE A 21 -21.36 9.83 -3.60
CA ILE A 21 -21.75 8.47 -4.00
C ILE A 21 -21.00 7.34 -3.25
N GLY A 22 -19.87 7.65 -2.60
CA GLY A 22 -19.04 6.65 -1.93
C GLY A 22 -18.38 5.63 -2.88
N PRO A 23 -17.87 4.50 -2.34
CA PRO A 23 -17.35 3.41 -3.16
C PRO A 23 -18.47 2.55 -3.74
N HIS A 24 -18.15 1.79 -4.79
CA HIS A 24 -18.97 0.66 -5.19
C HIS A 24 -19.12 -0.35 -4.06
N LYS A 25 -20.27 -1.03 -4.01
CA LYS A 25 -20.49 -2.06 -3.00
C LYS A 25 -19.61 -3.28 -3.29
N TYR A 26 -18.96 -3.83 -2.27
CA TYR A 26 -17.93 -4.87 -2.43
C TYR A 26 -18.46 -6.17 -3.09
N ASP A 27 -19.74 -6.51 -2.91
CA ASP A 27 -20.36 -7.74 -3.42
C ASP A 27 -20.80 -7.66 -4.89
N GLU A 28 -20.60 -6.50 -5.54
CA GLU A 28 -20.66 -6.34 -6.99
C GLU A 28 -19.49 -7.08 -7.68
N TYR A 29 -18.37 -7.28 -6.97
CA TYR A 29 -17.13 -7.86 -7.52
C TYR A 29 -16.74 -9.20 -6.88
N PHE A 30 -17.67 -9.88 -6.21
CA PHE A 30 -17.39 -11.21 -5.69
C PHE A 30 -17.34 -12.25 -6.83
N PRO A 31 -16.34 -13.16 -6.81
CA PRO A 31 -16.44 -14.40 -7.56
C PRO A 31 -17.74 -15.13 -7.18
N PRO A 32 -18.41 -15.83 -8.13
CA PRO A 32 -19.67 -16.52 -7.86
C PRO A 32 -19.61 -17.46 -6.63
N VAL A 33 -18.54 -18.25 -6.48
CA VAL A 33 -18.34 -19.13 -5.33
C VAL A 33 -18.27 -18.37 -4.00
N ILE A 34 -17.65 -17.18 -3.99
CA ILE A 34 -17.57 -16.33 -2.80
C ILE A 34 -18.94 -15.76 -2.47
N LYS A 35 -19.67 -15.27 -3.48
CA LYS A 35 -21.00 -14.70 -3.29
C LYS A 35 -22.01 -15.72 -2.76
N LYS A 36 -21.99 -16.94 -3.31
CA LYS A 36 -22.86 -18.06 -2.90
C LYS A 36 -22.62 -18.47 -1.45
N ASN A 37 -21.36 -18.49 -1.01
CA ASN A 37 -20.94 -19.03 0.28
C ASN A 37 -20.58 -17.95 1.32
N PHE A 38 -20.89 -16.67 1.04
CA PHE A 38 -20.57 -15.57 1.93
C PHE A 38 -21.24 -15.77 3.30
N GLY A 39 -20.42 -15.84 4.36
CA GLY A 39 -20.87 -16.10 5.73
C GLY A 39 -21.12 -17.57 6.07
N LYS A 40 -20.79 -18.51 5.19
CA LYS A 40 -21.03 -19.97 5.35
C LYS A 40 -19.75 -20.80 5.16
N TRP A 41 -18.61 -20.27 5.62
CA TRP A 41 -17.32 -20.94 5.53
C TRP A 41 -17.09 -21.82 6.76
N LEU A 42 -16.70 -23.07 6.54
CA LEU A 42 -16.51 -24.06 7.59
C LEU A 42 -15.08 -24.07 8.13
N TYR A 43 -14.09 -24.17 7.25
CA TYR A 43 -12.67 -24.15 7.61
C TYR A 43 -11.79 -23.67 6.46
N HIS A 44 -10.51 -23.46 6.76
CA HIS A 44 -9.48 -23.19 5.76
C HIS A 44 -8.22 -24.02 6.03
N GLU A 45 -7.41 -24.20 4.99
CA GLU A 45 -6.12 -24.86 5.05
C GLU A 45 -5.10 -24.09 4.20
N ILE A 46 -3.84 -24.10 4.64
CA ILE A 46 -2.72 -23.62 3.83
C ILE A 46 -2.08 -24.84 3.18
N LEU A 47 -2.27 -25.00 1.88
CA LEU A 47 -1.80 -26.19 1.17
C LEU A 47 -0.27 -26.15 0.94
N GLU A 48 0.25 -24.95 0.69
CA GLU A 48 1.67 -24.66 0.47
C GLU A 48 1.89 -23.14 0.57
N PRO A 49 3.14 -22.64 0.65
CA PRO A 49 3.40 -21.20 0.71
C PRO A 49 2.76 -20.43 -0.44
N GLY A 50 1.81 -19.55 -0.11
CA GLY A 50 1.05 -18.74 -1.05
C GLY A 50 -0.25 -19.36 -1.56
N VAL A 51 -0.62 -20.59 -1.15
CA VAL A 51 -1.86 -21.24 -1.59
C VAL A 51 -2.74 -21.60 -0.39
N LEU A 52 -3.98 -21.12 -0.44
CA LEU A 52 -5.01 -21.37 0.57
C LEU A 52 -6.16 -22.16 -0.05
N MET A 53 -6.85 -22.95 0.75
CA MET A 53 -8.16 -23.53 0.42
C MET A 53 -9.15 -23.13 1.51
N HIS A 54 -10.34 -22.68 1.11
CA HIS A 54 -11.48 -22.54 2.02
C HIS A 54 -12.58 -23.51 1.60
N VAL A 55 -13.25 -24.11 2.58
CA VAL A 55 -14.34 -25.06 2.36
C VAL A 55 -15.60 -24.51 3.01
N ALA A 56 -16.67 -24.42 2.23
CA ALA A 56 -17.98 -23.98 2.71
C ALA A 56 -18.72 -25.11 3.43
N GLU A 57 -19.74 -24.76 4.22
CA GLU A 57 -20.64 -25.73 4.88
C GLU A 57 -21.29 -26.69 3.88
N GLY A 58 -21.57 -26.23 2.65
CA GLY A 58 -22.13 -27.03 1.56
C GLY A 58 -21.11 -27.88 0.79
N GLY A 59 -19.83 -27.86 1.18
CA GLY A 59 -18.76 -28.62 0.53
C GLY A 59 -18.07 -27.93 -0.65
N ASP A 60 -18.58 -26.78 -1.12
CA ASP A 60 -17.91 -25.95 -2.12
C ASP A 60 -16.50 -25.56 -1.65
N LYS A 61 -15.55 -25.52 -2.57
CA LYS A 61 -14.17 -25.12 -2.30
C LYS A 61 -13.80 -23.89 -3.10
N VAL A 62 -12.95 -23.05 -2.51
CA VAL A 62 -12.25 -21.98 -3.25
C VAL A 62 -10.78 -22.01 -2.88
N TYR A 63 -9.94 -22.02 -3.91
CA TYR A 63 -8.50 -21.98 -3.79
C TYR A 63 -8.02 -20.56 -4.06
N THR A 64 -7.18 -20.03 -3.16
CA THR A 64 -6.62 -18.68 -3.29
C THR A 64 -5.11 -18.77 -3.50
N VAL A 65 -4.63 -18.21 -4.61
CA VAL A 65 -3.19 -18.03 -4.87
C VAL A 65 -2.80 -16.59 -4.56
N ARG A 66 -1.99 -16.39 -3.53
CA ARG A 66 -1.48 -15.09 -3.09
C ARG A 66 -0.12 -14.82 -3.70
N VAL A 67 0.05 -13.62 -4.25
CA VAL A 67 1.31 -13.14 -4.82
C VAL A 67 1.76 -11.82 -4.21
N GLY A 68 3.08 -11.63 -4.19
CA GLY A 68 3.70 -10.36 -3.80
C GLY A 68 3.32 -9.25 -4.78
N GLY A 69 3.05 -8.06 -4.25
CA GLY A 69 2.84 -6.84 -5.02
C GLY A 69 3.76 -5.71 -4.55
N THR A 70 4.21 -4.87 -5.47
CA THR A 70 5.09 -3.73 -5.15
C THR A 70 4.37 -2.52 -4.54
N ARG A 71 3.03 -2.59 -4.43
CA ARG A 71 2.10 -1.50 -4.09
C ARG A 71 2.14 -0.36 -5.10
N THR A 72 3.28 0.32 -5.25
CA THR A 72 3.50 1.28 -6.34
C THR A 72 3.67 0.51 -7.64
N MET A 73 2.73 0.66 -8.58
CA MET A 73 2.67 -0.13 -9.82
C MET A 73 2.19 0.70 -11.00
N SER A 74 2.59 0.29 -12.21
CA SER A 74 2.11 0.89 -13.46
C SER A 74 0.75 0.35 -13.86
N ILE A 75 0.04 1.12 -14.71
CA ILE A 75 -1.20 0.64 -15.33
C ILE A 75 -0.98 -0.60 -16.21
N THR A 76 0.21 -0.79 -16.77
CA THR A 76 0.54 -1.96 -17.59
C THR A 76 0.64 -3.22 -16.74
N HIS A 77 1.17 -3.10 -15.51
CA HIS A 77 1.21 -4.21 -14.57
C HIS A 77 -0.19 -4.57 -14.04
N ILE A 78 -1.05 -3.56 -13.81
CA ILE A 78 -2.46 -3.79 -13.46
C ILE A 78 -3.20 -4.51 -14.60
N ARG A 79 -3.00 -4.12 -15.86
CA ARG A 79 -3.59 -4.80 -17.01
C ARG A 79 -3.14 -6.26 -17.11
N GLU A 80 -1.86 -6.54 -16.87
CA GLU A 80 -1.36 -7.92 -16.84
C GLU A 80 -2.01 -8.75 -15.72
N LEU A 81 -2.28 -8.16 -14.54
CA LEU A 81 -3.06 -8.81 -13.48
C LEU A 81 -4.50 -9.11 -13.94
N CYS A 82 -5.15 -8.18 -14.65
CA CYS A 82 -6.47 -8.38 -15.22
C CYS A 82 -6.47 -9.50 -16.27
N ASP A 83 -5.48 -9.54 -17.18
CA ASP A 83 -5.36 -10.59 -18.19
C ASP A 83 -5.22 -11.98 -17.55
N ILE A 84 -4.51 -12.09 -16.43
CA ILE A 84 -4.40 -13.33 -15.65
C ILE A 84 -5.75 -13.68 -14.99
N ALA A 85 -6.44 -12.70 -14.41
CA ALA A 85 -7.75 -12.94 -13.81
C ALA A 85 -8.80 -13.34 -14.84
N ASP A 86 -8.80 -12.74 -16.04
CA ASP A 86 -9.69 -13.12 -17.15
C ASP A 86 -9.39 -14.55 -17.61
N LYS A 87 -8.11 -14.93 -17.70
CA LYS A 87 -7.69 -16.27 -18.13
C LYS A 87 -8.05 -17.38 -17.15
N TYR A 88 -7.93 -17.14 -15.84
CA TYR A 88 -8.05 -18.21 -14.83
C TYR A 88 -9.21 -18.05 -13.86
N CYS A 89 -9.63 -16.82 -13.57
CA CYS A 89 -10.45 -16.49 -12.41
C CYS A 89 -11.78 -15.83 -12.79
N GLY A 90 -12.19 -15.90 -14.06
CA GLY A 90 -13.43 -15.27 -14.55
C GLY A 90 -13.44 -13.74 -14.44
N GLY A 91 -12.26 -13.11 -14.49
CA GLY A 91 -12.10 -11.66 -14.35
C GLY A 91 -12.06 -11.16 -12.90
N TYR A 92 -12.08 -12.06 -11.91
CA TYR A 92 -12.05 -11.69 -10.50
C TYR A 92 -10.64 -11.79 -9.90
N LEU A 93 -10.26 -10.77 -9.14
CA LEU A 93 -9.09 -10.77 -8.26
C LEU A 93 -9.35 -9.83 -7.07
N ARG A 94 -8.50 -9.89 -6.04
CA ARG A 94 -8.55 -8.95 -4.93
C ARG A 94 -7.17 -8.55 -4.42
N TRP A 95 -7.11 -7.48 -3.65
CA TRP A 95 -5.92 -7.08 -2.90
C TRP A 95 -6.09 -7.38 -1.41
N THR A 96 -4.99 -7.74 -0.75
CA THR A 96 -4.96 -7.93 0.69
C THR A 96 -4.69 -6.60 1.41
N THR A 97 -4.92 -6.57 2.72
CA THR A 97 -4.58 -5.43 3.59
C THR A 97 -3.08 -5.14 3.68
N ARG A 98 -2.23 -5.99 3.10
CA ARG A 98 -0.78 -5.79 3.00
C ARG A 98 -0.31 -5.59 1.56
N ASN A 99 -1.21 -5.22 0.65
CA ASN A 99 -0.94 -4.92 -0.76
C ASN A 99 -0.39 -6.10 -1.58
N ASN A 100 -0.60 -7.33 -1.11
CA ASN A 100 -0.47 -8.52 -1.96
C ASN A 100 -1.72 -8.64 -2.84
N ILE A 101 -1.60 -9.41 -3.91
CA ILE A 101 -2.73 -9.72 -4.81
C ILE A 101 -3.14 -11.18 -4.59
N GLU A 102 -4.43 -11.45 -4.70
CA GLU A 102 -4.99 -12.79 -4.59
C GLU A 102 -5.91 -13.09 -5.77
N PHE A 103 -5.68 -14.26 -6.35
CA PHE A 103 -6.47 -14.87 -7.40
C PHE A 103 -7.23 -16.06 -6.83
N MET A 104 -8.47 -16.27 -7.25
CA MET A 104 -9.35 -17.29 -6.67
C MET A 104 -9.95 -18.17 -7.76
N VAL A 105 -9.88 -19.49 -7.58
CA VAL A 105 -10.39 -20.50 -8.50
C VAL A 105 -11.10 -21.63 -7.75
N GLU A 106 -11.92 -22.42 -8.43
CA GLU A 106 -12.81 -23.40 -7.80
C GLU A 106 -12.26 -24.83 -7.83
N ASP A 107 -11.20 -25.09 -8.60
CA ASP A 107 -10.58 -26.41 -8.75
C ASP A 107 -9.05 -26.41 -8.61
N GLU A 108 -8.51 -27.55 -8.22
CA GLU A 108 -7.08 -27.72 -7.91
C GLU A 108 -6.18 -27.72 -9.16
N GLU A 109 -6.68 -28.17 -10.31
CA GLU A 109 -5.92 -28.21 -11.56
C GLU A 109 -5.65 -26.79 -12.06
N THR A 110 -6.70 -25.96 -12.14
CA THR A 110 -6.61 -24.54 -12.48
C THR A 110 -5.74 -23.80 -11.47
N MET A 111 -5.84 -24.11 -10.18
CA MET A 111 -4.99 -23.52 -9.14
C MET A 111 -3.51 -23.77 -9.41
N LYS A 112 -3.12 -25.02 -9.69
CA LYS A 112 -1.72 -25.38 -10.00
C LYS A 112 -1.24 -24.67 -11.27
N ALA A 113 -2.04 -24.68 -12.32
CA ALA A 113 -1.72 -24.01 -13.58
C ALA A 113 -1.53 -22.49 -13.40
N LEU A 114 -2.40 -21.84 -12.62
CA LEU A 114 -2.31 -20.43 -12.28
C LEU A 114 -1.05 -20.11 -11.46
N ARG A 115 -0.78 -20.89 -10.42
CA ARG A 115 0.41 -20.74 -9.56
C ARG A 115 1.71 -20.83 -10.37
N ASP A 116 1.78 -21.78 -11.30
CA ASP A 116 2.97 -22.00 -12.12
C ASP A 116 3.15 -20.87 -13.15
N ASP A 117 2.07 -20.40 -13.79
CA ASP A 117 2.09 -19.22 -14.67
C ASP A 117 2.58 -17.97 -13.90
N LEU A 118 2.03 -17.71 -12.71
CA LEU A 118 2.42 -16.57 -11.86
C LEU A 118 3.92 -16.59 -11.49
N ASN A 119 4.46 -17.74 -11.06
CA ASN A 119 5.88 -17.87 -10.70
C ASN A 119 6.82 -17.81 -11.92
N SER A 120 6.33 -18.07 -13.14
CA SER A 120 7.13 -18.00 -14.37
C SER A 120 7.41 -16.56 -14.82
N ARG A 121 6.58 -15.60 -14.39
CA ARG A 121 6.57 -14.22 -14.89
C ARG A 121 7.64 -13.36 -14.23
N LYS A 122 8.50 -12.76 -15.03
CA LYS A 122 9.59 -11.88 -14.59
C LYS A 122 9.61 -10.56 -15.37
N PHE A 123 10.12 -9.52 -14.73
CA PHE A 123 10.55 -8.31 -15.41
C PHE A 123 11.88 -8.56 -16.12
N ASP A 124 12.23 -7.71 -17.08
CA ASP A 124 13.49 -7.81 -17.84
C ASP A 124 14.74 -7.80 -16.93
N GLY A 125 14.66 -7.11 -15.79
CA GLY A 125 15.71 -7.08 -14.77
C GLY A 125 15.80 -8.34 -13.89
N GLY A 126 15.01 -9.39 -14.17
CA GLY A 126 15.08 -10.69 -13.51
C GLY A 126 14.24 -10.84 -12.24
N SER A 127 13.64 -9.76 -11.72
CA SER A 127 12.73 -9.83 -10.58
C SER A 127 11.41 -10.51 -10.97
N PHE A 128 10.85 -11.29 -10.05
CA PHE A 128 9.51 -11.88 -10.23
C PHE A 128 8.46 -10.77 -10.31
N LYS A 129 7.54 -10.90 -11.26
CA LYS A 129 6.35 -10.03 -11.34
C LYS A 129 5.34 -10.40 -10.26
N PHE A 130 5.09 -11.69 -10.07
CA PHE A 130 4.04 -12.21 -9.21
C PHE A 130 4.53 -13.40 -8.36
N PRO A 131 5.53 -13.20 -7.47
CA PRO A 131 6.04 -14.31 -6.67
C PRO A 131 4.94 -14.83 -5.73
N VAL A 132 4.62 -16.12 -5.82
CA VAL A 132 3.60 -16.76 -4.97
C VAL A 132 4.13 -16.95 -3.55
N GLY A 133 3.40 -16.53 -2.52
CA GLY A 133 3.87 -16.66 -1.13
C GLY A 133 3.10 -15.84 -0.11
N GLY A 134 3.73 -15.61 1.05
CA GLY A 134 3.22 -14.71 2.09
C GLY A 134 1.98 -15.21 2.84
N THR A 135 1.86 -16.53 3.01
CA THR A 135 0.89 -17.20 3.90
C THR A 135 1.60 -17.77 5.13
N GLY A 136 0.83 -18.18 6.15
CA GLY A 136 1.37 -18.86 7.33
C GLY A 136 2.43 -18.07 8.10
N ALA A 137 3.36 -18.81 8.72
CA ALA A 137 4.44 -18.26 9.53
C ALA A 137 5.66 -17.88 8.67
N GLY A 138 5.48 -16.88 7.82
CA GLY A 138 6.53 -16.26 7.01
C GLY A 138 6.47 -14.73 7.11
N ILE A 139 7.11 -14.04 6.15
CA ILE A 139 7.09 -12.57 6.03
C ILE A 139 6.27 -12.18 4.81
N SER A 140 5.13 -11.53 5.04
CA SER A 140 4.16 -11.21 3.98
C SER A 140 4.13 -9.73 3.68
N ASN A 141 4.99 -9.29 2.77
CA ASN A 141 5.13 -7.90 2.29
C ASN A 141 5.42 -6.88 3.41
N MET A 142 5.72 -5.65 3.02
CA MET A 142 5.93 -4.51 3.91
C MET A 142 4.88 -3.44 3.68
N VAL A 143 4.09 -3.14 4.71
CA VAL A 143 3.25 -1.93 4.71
C VAL A 143 4.19 -0.72 4.71
N HIS A 144 4.07 0.15 3.71
CA HIS A 144 4.98 1.27 3.55
C HIS A 144 4.31 2.53 3.01
N THR A 145 5.07 3.61 3.01
CA THR A 145 4.59 4.99 2.79
C THR A 145 5.01 5.54 1.42
N GLN A 146 4.88 6.86 1.23
CA GLN A 146 5.23 7.51 -0.03
C GLN A 146 6.75 7.67 -0.20
N GLY A 147 7.50 7.99 0.86
CA GLY A 147 8.93 8.31 0.74
C GLY A 147 9.19 9.49 -0.21
N TRP A 148 10.30 9.41 -0.95
CA TRP A 148 10.73 10.45 -1.89
C TRP A 148 9.91 10.46 -3.18
N VAL A 149 9.07 9.45 -3.41
CA VAL A 149 8.22 9.37 -4.60
C VAL A 149 7.17 10.49 -4.63
N HIS A 150 6.70 10.96 -3.47
CA HIS A 150 5.58 11.91 -3.44
C HIS A 150 5.46 12.79 -2.18
N CYS A 151 6.07 12.44 -1.05
CA CYS A 151 5.88 13.21 0.19
C CYS A 151 6.89 14.35 0.31
N HIS A 152 6.50 15.45 0.96
CA HIS A 152 7.38 16.60 1.25
C HIS A 152 8.00 16.59 2.65
N THR A 153 7.52 15.74 3.58
CA THR A 153 8.11 15.55 4.92
C THR A 153 8.94 14.26 5.15
N PRO A 154 9.41 13.51 4.13
CA PRO A 154 10.14 12.26 4.37
C PRO A 154 11.55 12.55 4.91
N ALA A 155 11.96 11.79 5.93
CA ALA A 155 13.34 11.71 6.38
C ALA A 155 14.12 10.56 5.68
N THR A 156 13.42 9.69 4.94
CA THR A 156 13.97 8.60 4.14
C THR A 156 13.00 8.21 3.01
N ASP A 157 13.48 7.45 2.02
CA ASP A 157 12.60 6.86 1.02
C ASP A 157 11.76 5.70 1.59
N ALA A 158 10.75 5.25 0.83
CA ALA A 158 9.94 4.08 1.17
C ALA A 158 10.16 2.92 0.19
N SER A 159 9.94 3.13 -1.11
CA SER A 159 9.96 2.05 -2.10
C SER A 159 11.35 1.40 -2.24
N GLY A 160 12.42 2.19 -2.22
CA GLY A 160 13.80 1.69 -2.25
C GLY A 160 14.13 0.79 -1.05
N PRO A 161 14.04 1.28 0.20
CA PRO A 161 14.29 0.45 1.38
C PRO A 161 13.42 -0.80 1.46
N VAL A 162 12.13 -0.73 1.09
CA VAL A 162 11.24 -1.91 1.04
C VAL A 162 11.77 -2.95 0.06
N LYS A 163 12.17 -2.53 -1.15
CA LYS A 163 12.76 -3.44 -2.13
C LYS A 163 14.02 -4.11 -1.57
N CYS A 164 14.93 -3.34 -0.98
CA CYS A 164 16.17 -3.87 -0.41
C CYS A 164 15.90 -4.89 0.72
N VAL A 165 14.98 -4.59 1.63
CA VAL A 165 14.64 -5.48 2.75
C VAL A 165 13.95 -6.74 2.25
N MET A 166 12.94 -6.61 1.37
CA MET A 166 12.22 -7.75 0.81
C MET A 166 13.12 -8.67 -0.02
N ASP A 167 14.14 -8.14 -0.69
CA ASP A 167 15.14 -8.96 -1.39
C ASP A 167 15.99 -9.78 -0.42
N ALA A 168 16.40 -9.19 0.71
CA ALA A 168 17.21 -9.86 1.71
C ALA A 168 16.46 -10.97 2.47
N ILE A 169 15.13 -10.90 2.53
CA ILE A 169 14.26 -11.84 3.25
C ILE A 169 13.30 -12.60 2.31
N PHE A 170 13.60 -12.63 1.01
CA PHE A 170 12.68 -13.17 0.02
C PHE A 170 12.35 -14.66 0.26
N ASP A 171 13.29 -15.43 0.80
CA ASP A 171 13.08 -16.83 1.17
C ASP A 171 11.98 -16.96 2.24
N ASP A 172 11.92 -16.04 3.21
CA ASP A 172 10.87 -16.02 4.24
C ASP A 172 9.50 -15.58 3.72
N PHE A 173 9.44 -14.96 2.54
CA PHE A 173 8.18 -14.72 1.83
C PHE A 173 7.71 -16.00 1.11
N LYS A 174 8.63 -16.84 0.63
CA LYS A 174 8.38 -18.07 -0.11
C LYS A 174 8.22 -19.31 0.79
N ASP A 175 8.36 -19.17 2.10
CA ASP A 175 8.32 -20.26 3.08
C ASP A 175 7.48 -19.89 4.32
N MET A 176 7.22 -20.87 5.18
CA MET A 176 6.44 -20.76 6.43
C MET A 176 7.22 -21.30 7.64
N ARG A 177 8.54 -21.07 7.65
CA ARG A 177 9.49 -21.65 8.62
C ARG A 177 9.65 -20.87 9.95
N LEU A 178 9.02 -19.71 10.08
CA LEU A 178 9.16 -18.87 11.28
C LEU A 178 8.26 -19.40 12.42
N PRO A 179 8.53 -19.04 13.69
CA PRO A 179 7.66 -19.44 14.81
C PRO A 179 6.24 -18.87 14.72
N ALA A 180 6.09 -17.70 14.09
CA ALA A 180 4.84 -17.00 13.86
C ALA A 180 4.99 -16.05 12.66
N PRO A 181 3.91 -15.51 12.08
CA PRO A 181 4.01 -14.51 11.03
C PRO A 181 4.72 -13.26 11.53
N VAL A 182 5.71 -12.76 10.79
CA VAL A 182 6.44 -11.53 11.14
C VAL A 182 5.96 -10.40 10.22
N ARG A 183 5.49 -9.32 10.84
CA ARG A 183 5.02 -8.10 10.17
C ARG A 183 6.10 -7.05 10.23
N ILE A 184 6.49 -6.59 9.04
CA ILE A 184 7.43 -5.49 8.89
C ILE A 184 6.68 -4.31 8.28
N ALA A 185 6.93 -3.10 8.79
CA ALA A 185 6.38 -1.87 8.23
C ALA A 185 7.41 -0.75 8.20
N LEU A 186 7.24 0.18 7.25
CA LEU A 186 8.13 1.33 7.08
C LEU A 186 7.35 2.63 6.93
N ALA A 187 7.71 3.63 7.75
CA ALA A 187 7.26 5.00 7.60
C ALA A 187 8.44 5.92 7.29
N CYS A 188 8.26 6.78 6.28
CA CYS A 188 9.30 7.72 5.85
C CYS A 188 9.56 8.85 6.86
N CYS A 189 8.65 9.09 7.81
CA CYS A 189 8.81 10.07 8.89
C CYS A 189 8.01 9.66 10.13
N ILE A 190 8.14 10.45 11.21
CA ILE A 190 7.51 10.20 12.52
C ILE A 190 5.98 10.31 12.53
N ASN A 191 5.34 10.83 11.47
CA ASN A 191 3.88 10.73 11.34
C ASN A 191 3.42 9.26 11.25
N MET A 192 4.35 8.35 10.93
CA MET A 192 4.18 6.91 11.06
C MET A 192 2.94 6.37 10.33
N CYS A 193 2.64 6.95 9.16
CA CYS A 193 1.52 6.53 8.33
C CYS A 193 1.60 5.02 8.02
N GLY A 194 0.58 4.26 8.40
CA GLY A 194 0.57 2.81 8.28
C GLY A 194 0.77 2.12 9.64
N ALA A 195 1.65 1.14 9.69
CA ALA A 195 1.64 0.14 10.77
C ALA A 195 2.95 0.05 11.57
N VAL A 196 3.85 1.03 11.48
CA VAL A 196 5.15 0.95 12.18
C VAL A 196 4.98 0.75 13.69
N HIS A 197 4.08 1.50 14.34
CA HIS A 197 3.86 1.44 15.79
C HIS A 197 3.31 0.10 16.31
N CYS A 198 2.82 -0.77 15.41
CA CYS A 198 2.13 -2.02 15.76
C CYS A 198 2.62 -3.21 14.94
N SER A 199 3.79 -3.12 14.33
CA SER A 199 4.44 -4.21 13.60
C SER A 199 5.51 -4.86 14.47
N ASP A 200 5.79 -6.15 14.23
CA ASP A 200 6.88 -6.86 14.90
C ASP A 200 8.23 -6.18 14.66
N ILE A 201 8.43 -5.62 13.46
CA ILE A 201 9.59 -4.79 13.10
C ILE A 201 9.11 -3.51 12.42
N GLY A 202 9.38 -2.36 13.05
CA GLY A 202 9.05 -1.03 12.54
C GLY A 202 10.29 -0.25 12.10
N LEU A 203 10.29 0.25 10.86
CA LEU A 203 11.32 1.14 10.33
C LEU A 203 10.77 2.56 10.23
N VAL A 204 11.46 3.55 10.81
CA VAL A 204 11.04 4.96 10.79
C VAL A 204 12.19 5.86 10.37
N GLY A 205 11.94 6.71 9.37
CA GLY A 205 12.83 7.83 9.07
C GLY A 205 12.76 8.89 10.16
N ILE A 206 13.91 9.31 10.67
CA ILE A 206 14.01 10.37 11.68
C ILE A 206 14.98 11.47 11.26
N HIS A 207 14.65 12.70 11.64
CA HIS A 207 15.59 13.81 11.56
C HIS A 207 16.50 13.82 12.80
N ARG A 208 17.69 14.40 12.66
CA ARG A 208 18.66 14.56 13.77
C ARG A 208 19.12 16.02 13.96
N LYS A 209 18.40 16.96 13.34
CA LYS A 209 18.68 18.40 13.40
C LYS A 209 17.37 19.16 13.58
N PRO A 210 17.35 20.27 14.34
CA PRO A 210 16.25 21.22 14.33
C PRO A 210 15.97 21.75 12.90
N PRO A 211 14.76 22.24 12.60
CA PRO A 211 14.46 22.83 11.30
C PRO A 211 15.15 24.18 11.12
N MET A 212 15.42 24.55 9.87
CA MET A 212 15.83 25.90 9.51
C MET A 212 14.61 26.81 9.52
N ILE A 213 14.79 28.09 9.86
CA ILE A 213 13.71 29.07 9.89
C ILE A 213 13.92 30.05 8.74
N ASP A 214 12.95 30.08 7.84
CA ASP A 214 12.89 31.09 6.78
C ASP A 214 12.16 32.33 7.31
N HIS A 215 12.94 33.24 7.89
CA HIS A 215 12.42 34.45 8.53
C HIS A 215 11.71 35.41 7.56
N GLU A 216 12.03 35.37 6.27
CA GLU A 216 11.38 36.21 5.26
C GLU A 216 9.91 35.80 5.06
N TRP A 217 9.67 34.48 5.06
CA TRP A 217 8.38 33.90 4.67
C TRP A 217 7.54 33.36 5.82
N ALA A 218 8.10 33.20 7.03
CA ALA A 218 7.43 32.56 8.17
C ALA A 218 6.04 33.16 8.46
N ASP A 219 5.91 34.48 8.58
CA ASP A 219 4.62 35.14 8.88
C ASP A 219 3.69 35.23 7.65
N GLN A 220 4.24 35.06 6.45
CA GLN A 220 3.47 35.16 5.19
C GLN A 220 2.84 33.83 4.79
N LEU A 221 3.52 32.71 5.10
CA LEU A 221 3.10 31.37 4.72
C LEU A 221 2.53 30.56 5.88
N CYS A 222 2.78 30.97 7.13
CA CYS A 222 2.38 30.19 8.30
C CYS A 222 1.50 30.99 9.25
N GLU A 223 0.48 30.31 9.77
CA GLU A 223 -0.23 30.78 10.96
C GLU A 223 0.63 30.46 12.19
N ILE A 224 1.43 31.43 12.68
CA ILE A 224 2.41 31.24 13.77
C ILE A 224 1.85 30.48 15.00
N PRO A 225 0.63 30.74 15.50
CA PRO A 225 0.08 29.98 16.62
C PRO A 225 -0.02 28.47 16.35
N LEU A 226 -0.30 28.07 15.10
CA LEU A 226 -0.31 26.65 14.72
C LEU A 226 1.09 26.04 14.80
N ALA A 227 2.12 26.75 14.34
CA ALA A 227 3.50 26.29 14.41
C ALA A 227 3.98 26.10 15.86
N VAL A 228 3.59 27.01 16.77
CA VAL A 228 3.86 26.90 18.21
C VAL A 228 3.16 25.68 18.82
N ALA A 229 1.84 25.55 18.58
CA ALA A 229 1.03 24.47 19.12
C ALA A 229 1.41 23.09 18.56
N ALA A 230 2.00 23.03 17.37
CA ALA A 230 2.46 21.80 16.75
C ALA A 230 3.71 21.18 17.42
N CYS A 231 4.43 21.93 18.27
CA CYS A 231 5.65 21.45 18.91
C CYS A 231 5.34 20.63 20.19
N PRO A 232 5.56 19.30 20.21
CA PRO A 232 5.22 18.47 21.37
C PRO A 232 6.04 18.78 22.63
N THR A 233 7.22 19.39 22.45
CA THR A 233 8.16 19.73 23.53
C THR A 233 8.24 21.23 23.80
N ALA A 234 7.33 22.03 23.22
CA ALA A 234 7.24 23.48 23.42
C ALA A 234 8.54 24.27 23.13
N ALA A 235 9.37 23.79 22.19
CA ALA A 235 10.59 24.48 21.78
C ALA A 235 10.32 25.70 20.89
N VAL A 236 9.21 25.70 20.15
CA VAL A 236 8.83 26.78 19.23
C VAL A 236 8.15 27.91 20.01
N ARG A 237 8.62 29.15 19.85
CA ARG A 237 8.01 30.35 20.45
C ARG A 237 7.92 31.52 19.45
N PRO A 238 6.89 32.37 19.52
CA PRO A 238 6.80 33.55 18.67
C PRO A 238 7.88 34.58 19.04
N THR A 239 8.40 35.31 18.06
CA THR A 239 9.40 36.35 18.24
C THR A 239 9.31 37.41 17.13
N LYS A 240 10.10 38.49 17.26
CA LYS A 240 10.38 39.44 16.18
C LYS A 240 11.87 39.43 15.88
N VAL A 241 12.24 39.33 14.61
CA VAL A 241 13.64 39.35 14.16
C VAL A 241 13.89 40.47 13.17
N GLU A 242 15.12 40.93 13.07
CA GLU A 242 15.55 41.85 12.02
C GLU A 242 16.01 41.04 10.80
N HIS A 243 15.38 41.27 9.65
CA HIS A 243 15.69 40.61 8.39
C HIS A 243 15.74 41.68 7.29
N ASN A 244 16.88 41.79 6.58
CA ASN A 244 17.13 42.80 5.54
C ASN A 244 16.77 44.25 5.97
N GLY A 245 17.09 44.62 7.21
CA GLY A 245 16.82 45.96 7.77
C GLY A 245 15.37 46.22 8.14
N GLN A 246 14.50 45.20 8.10
CA GLN A 246 13.10 45.28 8.53
C GLN A 246 12.82 44.36 9.70
N LYS A 247 11.93 44.78 10.60
CA LYS A 247 11.48 43.97 11.73
C LYS A 247 10.29 43.12 11.32
N VAL A 248 10.46 41.80 11.26
CA VAL A 248 9.43 40.83 10.85
C VAL A 248 9.00 39.96 12.04
N ASN A 249 7.74 39.49 12.02
CA ASN A 249 7.30 38.48 12.97
C ASN A 249 7.82 37.12 12.52
N SER A 250 8.18 36.26 13.47
CA SER A 250 8.73 34.94 13.18
C SER A 250 8.55 34.01 14.39
N ILE A 251 9.06 32.78 14.26
CA ILE A 251 9.33 31.88 15.38
C ILE A 251 10.82 31.81 15.71
N ALA A 252 11.14 31.35 16.92
CA ALA A 252 12.44 30.88 17.35
C ALA A 252 12.31 29.46 17.92
N ILE A 253 13.39 28.69 17.84
CA ILE A 253 13.52 27.32 18.36
C ILE A 253 14.67 27.35 19.36
#